data_AF-A0AAU3S1P5-F1
#
_entry.id   AF-A0AAU3S1P5-F1
#
_cell.length_a   1.000
_cell.length_b   1.000
_cell.length_c   1.000
_cell.angle_alpha   90.00
_cell.angle_beta   90.00
_cell.angle_gamma   90.00
#
_symmetry.space_group_name_H-M   'P 1'
#
loop_
_entity.id
_entity.type
_entity.pdbx_description
1 polymer ?
#
loop_
_entity_poly.entity_id
_entity_poly.type
_entity_poly.pdbx_seq_one_letter_code
_entity_poly.pdbx_strand_id
1 'polypeptide(L)' 'MATRKIPARTPKPKPCRVCKGSGEVPITVRVGRKRRVVGQQNGFCLNCFGSGHAPTS' A
#
# COMPACT_ATOMS: atom_id res chain seq x y z
N MET A 1 -37.27 7.03 -28.39
CA MET A 1 -35.86 7.35 -28.03
C MET A 1 -35.45 6.45 -26.88
N ALA A 2 -34.38 5.65 -27.05
CA ALA A 2 -33.86 4.80 -25.97
C ALA A 2 -32.92 5.61 -25.07
N THR A 3 -33.18 5.64 -23.76
CA THR A 3 -32.32 6.31 -22.78
C THR A 3 -31.06 5.48 -22.52
N ARG A 4 -29.88 6.06 -22.77
CA ARG A 4 -28.58 5.42 -22.52
C ARG A 4 -28.36 5.28 -21.02
N LYS A 5 -28.27 4.04 -20.50
CA LYS A 5 -27.88 3.78 -19.11
C LYS A 5 -26.45 4.26 -18.88
N ILE A 6 -26.28 5.21 -17.97
CA ILE A 6 -24.96 5.67 -17.51
C ILE A 6 -24.43 4.61 -16.54
N PRO A 7 -23.26 4.01 -16.78
CA PRO A 7 -22.68 3.07 -15.84
C PRO A 7 -22.40 3.79 -14.51
N ALA A 8 -22.83 3.20 -13.41
CA ALA A 8 -22.51 3.69 -12.09
C ALA A 8 -20.98 3.68 -11.92
N ARG A 9 -20.40 4.80 -11.46
CA ARG A 9 -18.97 4.88 -11.18
C ARG A 9 -18.66 3.94 -10.01
N THR A 10 -17.76 3.00 -10.21
CA THR A 10 -17.20 2.21 -9.12
C THR A 10 -16.46 3.15 -8.16
N PRO A 11 -16.70 3.06 -6.84
CA PRO A 11 -15.98 3.88 -5.88
C PRO A 11 -14.49 3.53 -5.94
N LYS A 12 -13.63 4.56 -5.99
CA LYS A 12 -12.19 4.36 -5.95
C LYS A 12 -11.81 3.71 -4.60
N PRO A 13 -10.95 2.69 -4.59
CA PRO A 13 -10.47 2.10 -3.35
C PRO A 13 -9.77 3.17 -2.50
N LYS A 14 -10.07 3.17 -1.20
CA LYS A 14 -9.47 4.12 -0.26
C LYS A 14 -7.97 3.81 -0.13
N PRO A 15 -7.10 4.83 0.04
CA PRO A 15 -5.68 4.57 0.27
C PRO A 15 -5.45 3.83 1.60
N CYS A 16 -4.43 2.98 1.64
CA CYS A 16 -4.00 2.32 2.85
C CYS A 16 -3.50 3.36 3.86
N ARG A 17 -4.00 3.33 5.10
CA ARG A 17 -3.65 4.32 6.13
C ARG A 17 -2.18 4.26 6.56
N VAL A 18 -1.56 3.08 6.48
CA VAL A 18 -0.18 2.84 6.95
C VAL A 18 0.85 3.40 5.97
N CYS A 19 0.80 2.96 4.71
CA CYS A 19 1.72 3.44 3.66
C CYS A 19 1.21 4.67 2.90
N LYS A 20 0.02 5.17 3.23
CA LYS A 20 -0.61 6.36 2.61
C LYS A 20 -0.74 6.27 1.08
N GLY A 21 -0.83 5.05 0.54
CA GLY A 21 -0.96 4.85 -0.91
C GLY A 21 0.31 4.42 -1.63
N SER A 22 1.49 4.44 -0.99
CA SER A 22 2.74 4.07 -1.68
C SER A 22 2.88 2.56 -1.92
N GLY A 23 2.24 1.73 -1.08
CA GLY A 23 2.47 0.28 -1.07
C GLY A 23 3.75 -0.16 -0.35
N GLU A 24 4.59 0.80 0.06
CA GLU A 24 5.87 0.56 0.71
C GLU A 24 6.00 1.34 2.03
N VAL A 25 6.81 0.82 2.96
CA VAL A 25 7.13 1.47 4.23
C VAL A 25 8.64 1.48 4.46
N PRO A 26 9.22 2.54 5.05
CA PRO A 26 10.64 2.56 5.36
C PRO A 26 10.98 1.52 6.45
N ILE A 27 12.04 0.76 6.23
CA ILE A 27 12.54 -0.28 7.14
C ILE A 27 14.04 -0.09 7.36
N THR A 28 14.45 -0.17 8.62
CA THR A 28 15.86 -0.09 9.00
C THR A 28 16.56 -1.41 8.72
N VAL A 29 17.60 -1.35 7.90
CA VAL A 29 18.41 -2.52 7.55
C VAL A 29 19.42 -2.78 8.65
N ARG A 30 19.43 -4.02 9.15
CA ARG A 30 20.35 -4.50 10.19
C ARG A 30 21.09 -5.73 9.68
N VAL A 31 22.41 -5.78 9.85
CA VAL A 31 23.26 -6.86 9.33
C VAL A 31 24.14 -7.52 10.40
N GLY A 32 24.62 -8.72 10.08
CA GLY A 32 25.51 -9.52 10.92
C GLY A 32 24.85 -10.05 12.19
N ARG A 33 25.57 -10.92 12.92
CA ARG A 33 25.07 -11.59 14.13
C ARG A 33 24.59 -10.61 15.21
N LYS A 34 25.19 -9.42 15.29
CA LYS A 34 24.84 -8.36 16.26
C LYS A 34 23.74 -7.40 15.78
N ARG A 35 23.15 -7.60 14.58
CA ARG A 35 22.10 -6.75 14.00
C ARG A 35 22.47 -5.25 13.98
N ARG A 36 23.67 -4.93 13.50
CA ARG A 36 24.14 -3.54 13.40
C ARG A 36 23.33 -2.80 12.34
N VAL A 37 22.87 -1.58 12.65
CA VAL A 37 22.16 -0.71 11.72
C VAL A 37 23.14 -0.22 10.65
N VAL A 38 22.75 -0.35 9.38
CA VAL A 38 23.58 0.09 8.23
C VAL A 38 22.86 1.06 7.30
N GLY A 39 21.55 1.27 7.48
CA GLY A 39 20.79 2.21 6.66
C GLY A 39 19.29 1.95 6.70
N GLN A 40 18.58 2.55 5.74
CA GLN A 40 17.15 2.36 5.51
C GLN A 40 16.93 1.80 4.11
N GLN A 41 15.89 0.98 3.94
CA GLN A 41 15.35 0.57 2.65
C GLN A 41 13.84 0.67 2.69
N ASN A 42 13.21 0.75 1.52
CA ASN A 42 11.78 0.56 1.43
C ASN A 42 11.47 -0.94 1.50
N GLY A 43 10.55 -1.30 2.37
CA GLY A 43 9.99 -2.63 2.44
C GLY A 43 8.52 -2.64 2.03
N PHE A 44 8.03 -3.83 1.77
CA PHE A 44 6.65 -4.06 1.38
C PHE A 44 5.67 -3.72 2.51
N CYS A 45 4.60 -2.96 2.22
CA CYS A 45 3.58 -2.67 3.22
C CYS A 45 2.67 -3.88 3.45
N LEU A 46 2.92 -4.60 4.54
CA LEU A 46 2.17 -5.81 4.92
C LEU A 46 0.68 -5.57 5.19
N ASN A 47 0.28 -4.33 5.51
CA ASN A 47 -1.12 -4.01 5.78
C ASN A 47 -1.99 -3.97 4.51
N CYS A 48 -1.39 -3.72 3.35
CA CYS A 48 -2.10 -3.65 2.06
C CYS A 48 -1.51 -4.58 1.00
N PHE A 49 -0.53 -5.40 1.40
CA PHE A 49 0.26 -6.23 0.52
C PHE A 49 0.72 -5.48 -0.75
N GLY A 50 1.32 -4.32 -0.57
CA GLY A 50 1.89 -3.54 -1.69
C GLY A 50 0.88 -2.84 -2.59
N SER A 51 -0.42 -3.08 -2.45
CA SER A 51 -1.44 -2.44 -3.31
C SER A 51 -1.57 -0.93 -3.10
N GLY A 52 -1.14 -0.43 -1.94
CA GLY A 52 -1.37 0.96 -1.55
C GLY A 52 -2.84 1.25 -1.22
N HIS A 53 -3.73 0.26 -1.26
CA HIS A 53 -5.16 0.44 -1.01
C HIS A 53 -5.56 -0.21 0.32
N ALA A 54 -6.61 0.31 0.95
CA ALA A 54 -7.15 -0.31 2.16
C ALA A 54 -7.64 -1.72 1.82
N PRO A 55 -7.34 -2.73 2.66
CA PRO A 55 -7.82 -4.08 2.42
C PRO A 55 -9.34 -4.09 2.36
N THR A 56 -9.88 -4.70 1.31
CA THR A 56 -11.30 -4.94 1.15
C THR A 56 -11.61 -6.27 1.84
N SER A 57 -11.98 -6.21 3.12
CA SER A 57 -12.51 -7.36 3.86
C SER A 57 -13.80 -7.86 3.22
#